data_AF-A0A9R1CQE5-F1
#
_entry.id   AF-A0A9R1CQE5-F1
#
_cell.length_a   1.000
_cell.length_b   1.000
_cell.length_c   1.000
_cell.angle_alpha   90.00
_cell.angle_beta   90.00
_cell.angle_gamma   90.00
#
_symmetry.space_group_name_H-M   'P 1'
#
loop_
_entity.id
_entity.type
_entity.pdbx_description
1 polymer ?
#
loop_
_entity_poly.entity_id
_entity_poly.type
_entity_poly.pdbx_seq_one_letter_code
_entity_poly.pdbx_strand_id
1 'polypeptide(L)' 'MRCSSMVHKGRQTERQRAAEVANEFVEEGLLPDDIEDDVISRLNREEPIRALETIIQHRKGRV' A
#
# COMPACT_ATOMS: atom_id res chain seq x y z
N MET A 1 21.05 28.23 -7.70
CA MET A 1 20.12 27.95 -8.82
C MET A 1 19.07 26.98 -8.33
N ARG A 2 17.80 27.28 -8.60
CA ARG A 2 16.61 26.61 -8.04
C ARG A 2 16.39 25.21 -8.62
N CYS A 3 15.81 24.37 -7.78
CA CYS A 3 15.35 23.01 -8.01
C CYS A 3 14.55 22.86 -9.30
N SER A 4 14.87 21.83 -10.07
CA SER A 4 13.92 21.13 -10.94
C SER A 4 14.32 19.66 -10.89
N SER A 5 13.92 18.99 -9.80
CA SER A 5 13.92 17.54 -9.74
C SER A 5 13.02 17.08 -10.88
N MET A 6 13.65 16.54 -11.92
CA MET A 6 13.01 15.99 -13.10
C MET A 6 12.20 14.79 -12.62
N VAL A 7 10.93 15.03 -12.28
CA VAL A 7 9.95 13.99 -11.98
C VAL A 7 9.79 13.16 -13.25
N HIS A 8 10.65 12.15 -13.38
CA HIS A 8 10.36 11.00 -14.20
C HIS A 8 9.06 10.43 -13.64
N LYS A 9 7.94 10.88 -14.20
CA LYS A 9 6.63 10.21 -14.20
C LYS A 9 6.80 8.91 -15.00
N GLY A 10 7.74 8.08 -14.54
CA GLY A 10 7.99 6.76 -15.04
C GLY A 10 6.74 5.95 -14.76
N ARG A 11 6.29 5.25 -15.78
CA ARG A 11 5.20 4.27 -15.78
C ARG A 11 5.17 3.48 -14.47
N GLN A 12 4.39 3.97 -13.50
CA GLN A 12 4.29 3.36 -12.18
C GLN A 12 3.58 2.03 -12.35
N THR A 13 4.22 0.95 -11.93
CA THR A 13 3.62 -0.40 -12.05
C THR A 13 2.48 -0.54 -11.06
N GLU A 14 1.50 -1.38 -11.37
CA GLU A 14 0.38 -1.67 -10.46
C GLU A 14 0.87 -2.15 -9.10
N ARG A 15 1.97 -2.93 -9.08
CA ARG A 15 2.67 -3.38 -7.87
C ARG A 15 3.15 -2.21 -7.01
N GLN A 16 3.74 -1.18 -7.62
CA GLN A 16 4.24 -0.01 -6.91
C GLN A 16 3.08 0.84 -6.34
N ARG A 17 2.01 1.03 -7.11
CA ARG A 17 0.79 1.70 -6.61
C ARG A 17 0.17 0.95 -5.45
N ALA A 18 0.07 -0.38 -5.56
CA ALA A 18 -0.46 -1.20 -4.48
C ALA A 18 0.38 -1.10 -3.21
N ALA A 19 1.71 -1.02 -3.35
CA ALA A 19 2.61 -0.84 -2.22
C ALA A 19 2.44 0.53 -1.57
N GLU A 20 2.37 1.61 -2.36
CA GLU A 20 2.15 2.97 -1.84
C GLU A 20 0.84 3.07 -1.07
N VAL A 21 -0.27 2.58 -1.65
CA VAL A 21 -1.56 2.62 -0.98
C VAL A 21 -1.56 1.74 0.28
N ALA A 22 -1.02 0.53 0.22
CA ALA A 22 -0.98 -0.34 1.40
C ALA A 22 -0.12 0.24 2.53
N ASN A 23 1.01 0.90 2.20
CA ASN A 23 1.82 1.60 3.19
C ASN A 23 1.07 2.79 3.81
N GLU A 24 0.36 3.59 3.02
CA GLU A 24 -0.45 4.72 3.54
C GLU A 24 -1.47 4.24 4.58
N PHE A 25 -2.13 3.10 4.35
CA PHE A 25 -3.08 2.54 5.31
C PHE A 25 -2.44 2.09 6.63
N VAL A 26 -1.20 1.60 6.58
CA VAL A 26 -0.44 1.21 7.77
C VAL A 26 0.07 2.45 8.50
N GLU A 27 0.66 3.42 7.79
CA GLU A 27 1.20 4.65 8.38
C GLU A 27 0.12 5.50 9.07
N GLU A 28 -1.07 5.55 8.50
CA GLU A 28 -2.23 6.28 9.04
C GLU A 28 -3.02 5.47 10.10
N GLY A 29 -2.63 4.21 10.38
CA GLY A 29 -3.31 3.35 11.36
C GLY A 29 -4.79 3.10 11.02
N LEU A 30 -5.11 2.95 9.74
CA LEU A 30 -6.49 2.80 9.24
C LEU A 30 -7.00 1.36 9.29
N LEU A 31 -6.17 0.44 9.78
CA LEU A 31 -6.42 -0.99 9.84
C LEU A 31 -6.48 -1.45 11.29
N PRO A 32 -7.33 -2.43 11.63
CA PRO A 32 -7.21 -3.14 12.89
C PRO A 32 -5.87 -3.88 12.99
N ASP A 33 -5.33 -4.05 14.21
CA ASP A 33 -4.01 -4.65 14.46
C ASP A 33 -3.79 -5.99 13.72
N ASP A 34 -4.79 -6.87 13.69
CA ASP A 34 -4.71 -8.18 13.03
C ASP A 34 -4.58 -8.07 11.51
N ILE A 35 -5.20 -7.06 10.91
CA ILE A 35 -5.14 -6.78 9.49
C ILE A 35 -3.86 -6.02 9.15
N GLU A 36 -3.44 -5.09 10.01
CA GLU A 36 -2.21 -4.33 9.86
C GLU A 36 -0.99 -5.27 9.82
N ASP A 37 -0.88 -6.19 10.78
CA ASP A 37 0.19 -7.18 10.84
C ASP A 37 0.25 -8.05 9.55
N ASP A 38 -0.91 -8.45 9.04
CA ASP A 38 -1.03 -9.27 7.82
C ASP A 38 -0.68 -8.46 6.55
N VAL A 39 -1.01 -7.17 6.52
CA VAL A 39 -0.61 -6.24 5.45
C VAL A 39 0.90 -6.00 5.46
N ILE A 40 1.49 -5.69 6.62
CA ILE A 40 2.93 -5.50 6.80
C ILE A 40 3.69 -6.77 6.39
N SER A 41 3.24 -7.95 6.84
CA SER A 41 3.84 -9.24 6.48
C SER A 41 3.88 -9.45 4.96
N ARG A 42 2.80 -9.12 4.24
CA ARG A 42 2.74 -9.22 2.78
C ARG A 42 3.63 -8.20 2.07
N LEU A 43 3.70 -6.97 2.57
CA LEU A 43 4.62 -5.96 2.04
C LEU A 43 6.08 -6.39 2.18
N ASN A 44 6.46 -6.96 3.32
CA ASN A 44 7.79 -7.52 3.56
C ASN A 44 8.13 -8.71 2.65
N ARG A 45 7.12 -9.47 2.21
CA ARG A 45 7.26 -10.56 1.22
C ARG A 45 7.23 -10.06 -0.23
N GLU A 46 7.20 -8.75 -0.43
CA GLU A 46 7.04 -8.09 -1.71
C GLU A 46 5.76 -8.54 -2.47
N GLU A 47 4.67 -8.76 -1.75
CA GLU A 47 3.35 -9.11 -2.28
C GLU A 47 2.35 -7.93 -2.13
N PRO A 48 2.63 -6.72 -2.64
CA PRO A 48 1.81 -5.54 -2.34
C PRO A 48 0.41 -5.60 -2.94
N ILE A 49 0.21 -6.36 -4.03
CA ILE A 49 -1.14 -6.58 -4.59
C ILE A 49 -1.99 -7.34 -3.59
N ARG A 50 -1.45 -8.41 -2.99
CA ARG A 50 -2.17 -9.18 -1.97
C ARG A 50 -2.38 -8.38 -0.68
N ALA A 51 -1.42 -7.53 -0.31
CA ALA A 51 -1.58 -6.59 0.79
C ALA A 51 -2.78 -5.66 0.55
N LEU A 52 -2.87 -5.07 -0.64
CA LEU A 52 -4.00 -4.23 -1.04
C LEU A 52 -5.33 -5.01 -1.10
N GLU A 53 -5.32 -6.24 -1.62
CA GLU A 53 -6.51 -7.10 -1.65
C GLU A 53 -7.07 -7.36 -0.25
N THR A 54 -6.22 -7.59 0.74
CA THR A 54 -6.62 -7.77 2.15
C THR A 54 -7.28 -6.52 2.71
N ILE A 55 -6.72 -5.34 2.45
CA ILE A 55 -7.32 -4.06 2.84
C ILE A 55 -8.72 -3.90 2.22
N ILE A 56 -8.85 -4.22 0.92
CA ILE A 56 -10.12 -4.14 0.20
C ILE A 56 -11.14 -5.14 0.76
N GLN A 57 -10.73 -6.38 1.01
CA GLN A 57 -11.59 -7.41 1.59
C GLN A 57 -12.06 -7.02 2.98
N HIS A 58 -11.18 -6.49 3.82
CA HIS A 58 -11.53 -5.98 5.14
C HIS A 58 -12.58 -4.85 5.05
N ARG A 59 -12.38 -3.88 4.17
CA ARG A 59 -13.35 -2.80 3.95
C ARG A 59 -14.70 -3.30 3.42
N LYS A 60 -14.70 -4.29 2.52
CA LYS A 60 -15.92 -4.85 1.93
C LYS A 60 -16.67 -5.80 2.86
N GLY A 61 -15.99 -6.45 3.81
CA GLY A 61 -16.60 -7.32 4.81
C GLY A 61 -17.35 -6.60 5.93
N ARG A 62 -17.36 -5.26 5.93
CA ARG A 62 -18.12 -4.41 6.88
C ARG A 62 -19.51 -4.00 6.38
N VAL A 63 -20.11 -4.73 5.42
CA VAL A 63 -21.49 -4.50 4.93
C VAL A 63 -22.42 -5.59 5.44
#